data_AF-A0A0N1C9N2-F1
#
_entry.id   AF-A0A0N1C9N2-F1
#
_cell.length_a   1.000
_cell.length_b   1.000
_cell.length_c   1.000
_cell.angle_alpha   90.00
_cell.angle_beta   90.00
_cell.angle_gamma   90.00
#
_symmetry.space_group_name_H-M   'P 1'
#
loop_
_entity.id
_entity.type
_entity.pdbx_description
1 polymer ?
#
loop_
_entity_poly.entity_id
_entity_poly.type
_entity_poly.pdbx_seq_one_letter_code
_entity_poly.pdbx_strand_id
1 'polypeptide(L)'
;MTIVHYSVDKITSVYDVSQYDRRRLEARFLRKPEGLWFAEDGKWQESAGGWRGDPATANRYLIDLDRANVITISDFSEMERFTARFCQGLGNSRHDEWCPFIRWHEVAEVADGVQVAIDPWEFLDPYEYKRRFDWLAGWDIASGCVWKLDKVRVLDSSGAAVPYDRTKVRAVGSECNGVLVDKSSNSEIAA
;
A
#
# COMPACT_ATOMS: atom_id res chain seq x y z
N MET A 1 -13.28 -9.41 10.16
CA MET A 1 -12.00 -8.69 10.21
C MET A 1 -12.29 -7.20 10.08
N THR A 2 -11.81 -6.39 11.01
CA THR A 2 -11.96 -4.93 10.95
C THR A 2 -10.71 -4.35 10.30
N ILE A 3 -10.88 -3.65 9.19
CA ILE A 3 -9.78 -3.01 8.46
C ILE A 3 -9.74 -1.52 8.80
N VAL A 4 -8.55 -1.01 9.07
CA VAL A 4 -8.33 0.36 9.53
C VAL A 4 -7.19 1.05 8.80
N HIS A 5 -7.33 2.38 8.72
CA HIS A 5 -6.27 3.30 8.34
C HIS A 5 -5.92 4.17 9.55
N TYR A 6 -4.63 4.40 9.76
CA TYR A 6 -4.11 5.36 10.71
C TYR A 6 -3.44 6.51 9.97
N SER A 7 -3.71 7.74 10.39
CA SER A 7 -3.03 8.93 9.89
C SER A 7 -2.70 9.89 11.03
N VAL A 8 -1.57 10.60 10.89
CA VAL A 8 -1.18 11.66 11.83
C VAL A 8 -2.18 12.81 11.76
N ASP A 9 -2.44 13.30 10.54
CA ASP A 9 -3.40 14.36 10.30
C ASP A 9 -4.79 13.80 9.96
N LYS A 10 -5.82 14.61 10.11
CA LYS A 10 -7.16 14.25 9.64
C LYS A 10 -7.15 14.06 8.13
N ILE A 11 -7.84 13.02 7.65
CA ILE A 11 -8.05 12.85 6.22
C ILE A 11 -8.90 14.00 5.69
N THR A 12 -8.30 14.82 4.82
CA THR A 12 -9.01 15.89 4.08
C THR A 12 -9.20 15.55 2.61
N SER A 13 -8.37 14.64 2.08
CA SER A 13 -8.43 14.16 0.70
C SER A 13 -7.87 12.75 0.61
N VAL A 14 -8.38 11.97 -0.34
CA VAL A 14 -7.83 10.66 -0.67
C VAL A 14 -7.77 10.58 -2.20
N TYR A 15 -6.59 10.25 -2.72
CA TYR A 15 -6.29 10.42 -4.14
C TYR A 15 -6.57 9.16 -4.95
N ASP A 16 -7.41 9.26 -5.98
CA ASP A 16 -7.45 8.24 -7.02
C ASP A 16 -6.11 8.29 -7.75
N VAL A 17 -5.40 7.17 -7.76
CA VAL A 17 -4.04 7.07 -8.26
C VAL A 17 -3.97 5.96 -9.29
N SER A 18 -3.67 6.34 -10.53
CA SER A 18 -3.28 5.38 -11.55
C SER A 18 -1.93 4.78 -11.15
N GLN A 19 -1.87 3.46 -11.04
CA GLN A 19 -0.57 2.79 -10.92
C GLN A 19 0.20 2.99 -12.23
N TYR A 20 1.43 3.48 -12.15
CA TYR A 20 2.19 3.93 -13.33
C TYR A 20 2.61 2.78 -14.27
N ASP A 21 2.38 2.98 -15.59
CA ASP A 21 3.01 2.21 -16.66
C ASP A 21 4.43 2.76 -16.96
N ARG A 22 5.39 1.86 -17.05
CA ARG A 22 6.82 2.07 -16.85
C ARG A 22 7.63 2.00 -18.16
N ARG A 23 7.12 2.55 -19.26
CA ARG A 23 7.98 2.90 -20.42
C ARG A 23 9.04 3.97 -20.08
N ARG A 24 9.04 4.53 -18.86
CA ARG A 24 10.08 5.41 -18.31
C ARG A 24 10.82 4.74 -17.15
N LEU A 25 11.87 4.00 -17.50
CA LEU A 25 12.99 3.65 -16.62
C LEU A 25 13.54 4.96 -16.02
N GLU A 26 13.66 5.09 -14.69
CA GLU A 26 15.01 5.23 -14.09
C GLU A 26 15.05 5.01 -12.56
N ALA A 27 13.93 4.84 -11.85
CA ALA A 27 13.98 4.79 -10.39
C ALA A 27 14.21 3.37 -9.85
N ARG A 28 15.40 3.16 -9.30
CA ARG A 28 16.00 1.97 -8.69
C ARG A 28 15.37 1.51 -7.35
N PHE A 29 14.09 1.77 -7.09
CA PHE A 29 13.48 1.46 -5.79
C PHE A 29 12.34 0.44 -5.93
N LEU A 30 12.29 -0.49 -4.98
CA LEU A 30 11.17 -1.40 -4.71
C LEU A 30 9.92 -0.53 -4.49
N ARG A 31 9.15 -0.26 -5.54
CA ARG A 31 7.99 0.63 -5.42
C ARG A 31 6.79 -0.17 -4.94
N LYS A 32 6.35 0.15 -3.73
CA LYS A 32 5.02 -0.21 -3.22
C LYS A 32 3.92 0.42 -4.12
N PRO A 33 2.70 -0.13 -4.16
CA PRO A 33 1.59 0.54 -4.81
C PRO A 33 1.27 1.84 -4.09
N GLU A 34 0.69 2.78 -4.81
CA GLU A 34 0.22 4.03 -4.25
C GLU A 34 -1.28 3.95 -3.99
N GLY A 35 -1.75 4.63 -2.95
CA GLY A 35 -3.18 4.63 -2.62
C GLY A 35 -3.41 4.78 -1.11
N LEU A 36 -4.62 4.46 -0.69
CA LEU A 36 -5.00 4.41 0.71
C LEU A 36 -4.54 3.09 1.32
N TRP A 37 -3.54 3.16 2.20
CA TRP A 37 -3.02 2.00 2.92
C TRP A 37 -3.89 1.66 4.12
N PHE A 38 -4.05 0.37 4.38
CA PHE A 38 -4.84 -0.14 5.49
C PHE A 38 -4.23 -1.42 6.04
N ALA A 39 -4.62 -1.81 7.26
CA ALA A 39 -4.33 -3.15 7.78
C ALA A 39 -5.47 -3.63 8.67
N GLU A 40 -5.37 -4.86 9.15
CA GLU A 40 -6.23 -5.32 10.24
C GLU A 40 -5.98 -4.48 11.50
N ASP A 41 -7.06 -4.20 12.23
CA ASP A 41 -6.99 -3.41 13.46
C ASP A 41 -6.04 -4.04 14.48
N GLY A 42 -5.16 -3.23 15.07
CA GLY A 42 -4.11 -3.68 15.99
C GLY A 42 -2.77 -4.00 15.32
N LYS A 43 -2.73 -4.37 14.02
CA LYS A 43 -1.48 -4.79 13.36
C LYS A 43 -0.44 -3.68 13.22
N TRP A 44 -0.89 -2.45 12.98
CA TRP A 44 -0.01 -1.28 12.98
C TRP A 44 0.59 -1.04 14.37
N GLN A 45 -0.17 -1.22 15.44
CA GLN A 45 0.29 -1.04 16.82
C GLN A 45 1.27 -2.13 17.26
N GLU A 46 0.99 -3.39 16.90
CA GLU A 46 1.85 -4.54 17.20
C GLU A 46 3.25 -4.38 16.57
N SER A 47 3.31 -3.95 15.32
CA SER A 47 4.57 -3.78 14.57
C SER A 47 5.30 -2.48 14.87
N ALA A 48 4.58 -1.42 15.25
CA ALA A 48 5.14 -0.09 15.36
C ALA A 48 6.26 0.00 16.39
N GLY A 49 6.25 -0.77 17.49
CA GLY A 49 7.34 -0.81 18.48
C GLY A 49 7.88 0.56 18.96
N GLY A 50 7.13 1.67 18.77
CA GLY A 50 7.62 3.04 18.87
C GLY A 50 7.76 3.86 17.56
N TRP A 51 7.00 3.56 16.50
CA TRP A 51 6.95 4.39 15.29
C TRP A 51 6.61 5.86 15.64
N ARG A 52 7.03 6.81 14.80
CA ARG A 52 7.09 8.26 15.04
C ARG A 52 5.74 9.00 15.20
N GLY A 53 4.74 8.33 15.74
CA GLY A 53 3.49 8.90 16.21
C GLY A 53 2.89 7.89 17.18
N ASP A 54 2.59 8.33 18.41
CA ASP A 54 1.84 7.49 19.34
C ASP A 54 0.52 7.10 18.66
N PRO A 55 0.20 5.81 18.46
CA PRO A 55 -1.08 5.39 17.89
C PRO A 55 -2.28 5.97 18.65
N ALA A 56 -2.12 6.30 19.94
CA ALA A 56 -3.14 7.01 20.72
C ALA A 56 -3.39 8.46 20.23
N THR A 57 -2.43 9.04 19.53
CA THR A 57 -2.51 10.39 18.92
C THR A 57 -2.87 10.36 17.44
N ALA A 58 -2.86 9.19 16.81
CA ALA A 58 -3.24 9.03 15.41
C ALA A 58 -4.76 9.05 15.24
N ASN A 59 -5.21 9.63 14.13
CA ASN A 59 -6.59 9.48 13.69
C ASN A 59 -6.79 8.05 13.19
N ARG A 60 -7.83 7.37 13.68
CA ARG A 60 -8.20 6.02 13.29
C ARG A 60 -9.47 6.04 12.46
N TYR A 61 -9.43 5.40 11.30
CA TYR A 61 -10.55 5.30 10.39
C TYR A 61 -10.86 3.85 10.07
N LEU A 62 -12.14 3.50 10.05
CA LEU A 62 -12.60 2.23 9.52
C LEU A 62 -12.62 2.34 7.99
N ILE A 63 -12.04 1.35 7.32
CA ILE A 63 -12.06 1.28 5.86
C ILE A 63 -13.03 0.18 5.46
N ASP A 64 -14.09 0.58 4.77
CA ASP A 64 -15.03 -0.34 4.18
C ASP A 64 -14.70 -0.54 2.69
N LEU A 65 -14.41 -1.80 2.38
CA LEU A 65 -13.98 -2.31 1.08
C LEU A 65 -15.07 -3.12 0.37
N ASP A 66 -16.31 -3.19 0.88
CA ASP A 66 -17.38 -4.06 0.36
C ASP A 66 -17.69 -3.85 -1.15
N ARG A 67 -17.34 -2.68 -1.69
CA ARG A 67 -17.56 -2.33 -3.11
C ARG A 67 -16.30 -2.36 -3.96
N ALA A 68 -15.13 -2.64 -3.36
CA ALA A 68 -13.85 -2.65 -4.04
C ALA A 68 -13.44 -4.09 -4.36
N ASN A 69 -12.95 -4.32 -5.59
CA ASN A 69 -12.35 -5.59 -5.95
C ASN A 69 -10.89 -5.65 -5.46
N VAL A 70 -10.67 -6.15 -4.26
CA VAL A 70 -9.33 -6.25 -3.66
C VAL A 70 -8.79 -7.67 -3.81
N ILE A 71 -7.60 -7.81 -4.38
CA ILE A 71 -6.88 -9.10 -4.39
C ILE A 71 -6.35 -9.35 -2.99
N THR A 72 -6.80 -10.42 -2.33
CA THR A 72 -6.26 -10.84 -1.04
C THR A 72 -5.22 -11.95 -1.24
N ILE A 73 -4.07 -11.81 -0.59
CA ILE A 73 -2.99 -12.79 -0.51
C ILE A 73 -2.94 -13.27 0.94
N SER A 74 -3.57 -14.41 1.19
CA SER A 74 -3.83 -14.98 2.51
C SER A 74 -2.97 -16.20 2.84
N ASP A 75 -2.22 -16.70 1.87
CA ASP A 75 -1.25 -17.77 2.06
C ASP A 75 -0.07 -17.69 1.08
N PHE A 76 0.92 -18.56 1.29
CA PHE A 76 2.10 -18.65 0.45
C PHE A 76 1.78 -19.01 -1.02
N SER A 77 0.78 -19.85 -1.25
CA SER A 77 0.39 -20.28 -2.60
C SER A 77 -0.24 -19.14 -3.40
N GLU A 78 -1.04 -18.29 -2.75
CA GLU A 78 -1.56 -17.05 -3.31
C GLU A 78 -0.45 -16.05 -3.60
N MET A 79 0.54 -15.95 -2.71
CA MET A 79 1.71 -15.08 -2.89
C MET A 79 2.55 -15.51 -4.11
N GLU A 80 2.76 -16.82 -4.29
CA GLU A 80 3.41 -17.38 -5.49
C GLU A 80 2.63 -17.08 -6.76
N ARG A 81 1.31 -17.31 -6.77
CA ARG A 81 0.45 -17.02 -7.93
C ARG A 81 0.45 -15.54 -8.28
N PHE A 82 0.36 -14.67 -7.28
CA PHE A 82 0.38 -13.21 -7.45
C PHE A 82 1.71 -12.77 -8.05
N THR A 83 2.81 -13.25 -7.47
CA THR A 83 4.17 -12.96 -7.94
C THR A 83 4.36 -13.46 -9.37
N ALA A 84 4.07 -14.73 -9.66
CA ALA A 84 4.22 -15.29 -10.99
C ALA A 84 3.43 -14.51 -12.07
N ARG A 85 2.25 -14.00 -11.72
CA ARG A 85 1.40 -13.24 -12.63
C ARG A 85 1.93 -11.83 -12.89
N PHE A 86 2.25 -11.08 -11.84
CA PHE A 86 2.49 -9.65 -11.94
C PHE A 86 3.96 -9.24 -11.79
N CYS A 87 4.84 -10.18 -11.50
CA CYS A 87 6.26 -9.88 -11.33
C CYS A 87 6.90 -9.42 -12.63
N GLN A 88 7.54 -8.24 -12.60
CA GLN A 88 8.45 -7.77 -13.64
C GLN A 88 9.77 -8.53 -13.57
N GLY A 89 9.80 -9.74 -14.13
CA GLY A 89 11.04 -10.48 -14.33
C GLY A 89 12.03 -9.71 -15.21
N LEU A 90 13.31 -9.74 -14.85
CA LEU A 90 14.38 -9.26 -15.73
C LEU A 90 14.58 -10.32 -16.81
N GLY A 91 13.80 -10.22 -17.89
CA GLY A 91 13.80 -11.17 -19.00
C GLY A 91 15.22 -11.63 -19.37
N ASN A 92 15.40 -12.95 -19.34
CA ASN A 92 16.52 -13.71 -19.93
C ASN A 92 17.83 -13.81 -19.13
N SER A 93 17.83 -13.62 -17.81
CA SER A 93 19.02 -13.90 -16.98
C SER A 93 18.76 -15.03 -16.00
N ARG A 94 19.81 -15.78 -15.62
CA ARG A 94 19.86 -17.03 -14.79
C ARG A 94 19.24 -16.93 -13.37
N HIS A 95 18.37 -15.96 -13.13
CA HIS A 95 17.63 -15.70 -11.90
C HIS A 95 16.13 -15.68 -12.19
N ASP A 96 15.61 -16.72 -12.84
CA ASP A 96 14.19 -16.87 -13.23
C ASP A 96 13.22 -16.82 -12.03
N GLU A 97 13.74 -16.89 -10.81
CA GLU A 97 13.00 -16.80 -9.57
C GLU A 97 13.13 -15.45 -8.84
N TRP A 98 13.89 -14.48 -9.38
CA TRP A 98 14.05 -13.18 -8.69
C TRP A 98 12.95 -12.20 -9.07
N CYS A 99 12.15 -11.78 -8.09
CA CYS A 99 11.10 -10.79 -8.25
C CYS A 99 11.30 -9.53 -7.40
N PRO A 100 12.07 -8.56 -7.89
CA PRO A 100 12.23 -7.28 -7.20
C PRO A 100 11.01 -6.36 -7.36
N PHE A 101 10.19 -6.51 -8.41
CA PHE A 101 9.12 -5.56 -8.70
C PHE A 101 7.84 -6.21 -9.18
N ILE A 102 6.71 -5.69 -8.70
CA ILE A 102 5.37 -5.98 -9.23
C ILE A 102 4.99 -4.91 -10.26
N ARG A 103 4.39 -5.33 -11.37
CA ARG A 103 3.77 -4.44 -12.36
C ARG A 103 2.42 -3.95 -11.84
N TRP A 104 2.43 -3.01 -10.90
CA TRP A 104 1.22 -2.50 -10.25
C TRP A 104 0.18 -1.93 -11.22
N HIS A 105 0.58 -1.42 -12.39
CA HIS A 105 -0.37 -1.02 -13.44
C HIS A 105 -1.22 -2.19 -13.95
N GLU A 106 -0.62 -3.37 -14.19
CA GLU A 106 -1.37 -4.57 -14.57
C GLU A 106 -2.27 -5.07 -13.43
N VAL A 107 -1.84 -4.91 -12.17
CA VAL A 107 -2.70 -5.22 -11.02
C VAL A 107 -3.92 -4.29 -11.01
N ALA A 108 -3.72 -3.00 -11.26
CA ALA A 108 -4.77 -1.99 -11.28
C ALA A 108 -5.77 -2.13 -12.45
N GLU A 109 -5.37 -2.81 -13.53
CA GLU A 109 -6.28 -3.17 -14.63
C GLU A 109 -7.34 -4.18 -14.20
N VAL A 110 -7.04 -5.03 -13.22
CA VAL A 110 -7.92 -6.14 -12.82
C VAL A 110 -8.42 -6.05 -11.38
N ALA A 111 -7.88 -5.14 -10.58
CA ALA A 111 -8.23 -4.94 -9.18
C ALA A 111 -8.21 -3.46 -8.78
N ASP A 112 -8.96 -3.15 -7.73
CA ASP A 112 -9.04 -1.82 -7.13
C ASP A 112 -8.03 -1.65 -5.99
N GLY A 113 -7.48 -2.76 -5.49
CA GLY A 113 -6.47 -2.80 -4.45
C GLY A 113 -5.85 -4.20 -4.28
N VAL A 114 -4.88 -4.29 -3.38
CA VAL A 114 -4.27 -5.54 -2.93
C VAL A 114 -4.23 -5.56 -1.39
N GLN A 115 -4.41 -6.72 -0.78
CA GLN A 115 -4.18 -6.97 0.63
C GLN A 115 -3.24 -8.16 0.80
N VAL A 116 -2.10 -7.94 1.46
CA VAL A 116 -1.23 -9.01 1.94
C VAL A 116 -1.68 -9.32 3.37
N ALA A 117 -2.45 -10.40 3.54
CA ALA A 117 -3.08 -10.80 4.81
C ALA A 117 -2.26 -11.82 5.60
N ILE A 118 -1.05 -12.13 5.14
CA ILE A 118 -0.05 -12.89 5.88
C ILE A 118 1.00 -11.94 6.43
N ASP A 119 1.56 -12.26 7.60
CA ASP A 119 2.78 -11.59 8.02
C ASP A 119 3.89 -12.02 7.05
N PRO A 120 4.47 -11.08 6.28
CA PRO A 120 5.51 -11.43 5.33
C PRO A 120 6.63 -12.21 6.01
N TRP A 121 6.96 -11.93 7.28
CA TRP A 121 8.09 -12.53 7.98
C TRP A 121 7.84 -13.93 8.54
N GLU A 122 6.59 -14.39 8.63
CA GLU A 122 6.24 -15.69 9.22
C GLU A 122 6.62 -16.89 8.34
N PHE A 123 6.76 -16.70 7.03
CA PHE A 123 6.80 -17.80 6.05
C PHE A 123 8.15 -17.98 5.35
N LEU A 124 9.20 -17.28 5.79
CA LEU A 124 10.34 -17.04 4.93
C LEU A 124 11.65 -17.61 5.47
N ASP A 125 12.20 -18.59 4.75
CA ASP A 125 13.65 -18.76 4.70
C ASP A 125 14.26 -17.46 4.13
N PRO A 126 15.20 -16.80 4.83
CA PRO A 126 15.83 -15.56 4.38
C PRO A 126 16.44 -15.63 2.97
N TYR A 127 16.81 -16.82 2.50
CA TYR A 127 17.41 -17.04 1.19
C TYR A 127 16.36 -17.12 0.06
N GLU A 128 15.27 -17.84 0.26
CA GLU A 128 14.19 -17.95 -0.74
C GLU A 128 13.40 -16.64 -0.86
N TYR A 129 13.21 -15.93 0.26
CA TYR A 129 12.56 -14.62 0.31
C TYR A 129 13.21 -13.59 -0.61
N LYS A 130 14.52 -13.38 -0.44
CA LYS A 130 15.29 -12.36 -1.17
C LYS A 130 15.30 -12.58 -2.67
N ARG A 131 14.96 -13.80 -3.11
CA ARG A 131 14.79 -14.10 -4.53
C ARG A 131 13.33 -13.94 -4.92
N ARG A 132 12.43 -14.76 -4.39
CA ARG A 132 11.08 -14.87 -4.96
C ARG A 132 10.15 -13.73 -4.59
N PHE A 133 10.34 -13.10 -3.45
CA PHE A 133 9.40 -12.12 -2.91
C PHE A 133 10.10 -10.82 -2.47
N ASP A 134 11.19 -10.45 -3.14
CA ASP A 134 11.94 -9.23 -2.84
C ASP A 134 11.07 -7.96 -2.96
N TRP A 135 10.03 -7.99 -3.79
CA TRP A 135 9.01 -6.94 -3.84
C TRP A 135 8.27 -6.69 -2.50
N LEU A 136 8.20 -7.70 -1.62
CA LEU A 136 7.64 -7.58 -0.27
C LEU A 136 8.63 -7.00 0.74
N ALA A 137 9.91 -6.79 0.39
CA ALA A 137 10.88 -6.23 1.33
C ALA A 137 10.53 -4.82 1.85
N GLY A 138 9.56 -4.15 1.22
CA GLY A 138 8.96 -2.94 1.76
C GLY A 138 7.79 -3.17 2.71
N TRP A 139 7.08 -4.29 2.68
CA TRP A 139 5.91 -4.53 3.51
C TRP A 139 6.36 -4.82 4.95
N ASP A 140 6.13 -3.84 5.82
CA ASP A 140 6.51 -3.95 7.22
C ASP A 140 5.56 -4.86 8.00
N ILE A 141 4.30 -4.97 7.55
CA ILE A 141 3.24 -5.80 8.14
C ILE A 141 2.26 -6.34 7.10
N ALA A 142 1.45 -7.32 7.54
CA ALA A 142 0.19 -7.67 6.89
C ALA A 142 -0.68 -6.41 6.71
N SER A 143 -0.78 -5.93 5.47
CA SER A 143 -1.41 -4.67 5.10
C SER A 143 -1.86 -4.70 3.64
N GLY A 144 -2.72 -3.77 3.29
CA GLY A 144 -3.20 -3.57 1.93
C GLY A 144 -3.15 -2.13 1.49
N CYS A 145 -3.37 -1.94 0.19
CA CYS A 145 -3.44 -0.65 -0.46
C CYS A 145 -4.57 -0.68 -1.49
N VAL A 146 -5.43 0.33 -1.47
CA VAL A 146 -6.52 0.52 -2.44
C VAL A 146 -6.33 1.84 -3.17
N TRP A 147 -6.47 1.82 -4.49
CA TRP A 147 -6.21 2.96 -5.38
C TRP A 147 -7.46 3.49 -6.09
N LYS A 148 -8.54 2.70 -6.22
CA LYS A 148 -9.83 3.20 -6.71
C LYS A 148 -10.77 3.56 -5.56
N LEU A 149 -10.85 4.84 -5.25
CA LEU A 149 -11.48 5.31 -4.00
C LEU A 149 -12.95 5.69 -4.14
N ASP A 150 -13.49 5.71 -5.35
CA ASP A 150 -14.94 5.78 -5.57
C ASP A 150 -15.65 4.52 -5.02
N LYS A 151 -14.91 3.41 -4.88
CA LYS A 151 -15.36 2.13 -4.32
C LYS A 151 -15.12 1.97 -2.81
N VAL A 152 -14.48 2.93 -2.17
CA VAL A 152 -14.11 2.82 -0.75
C VAL A 152 -14.94 3.80 0.09
N ARG A 153 -15.32 3.38 1.30
CA ARG A 153 -15.86 4.28 2.32
C ARG A 153 -14.86 4.39 3.46
N VAL A 154 -14.55 5.63 3.82
CA VAL A 154 -13.77 5.96 5.02
C VAL A 154 -14.75 6.39 6.09
N LEU A 155 -14.77 5.69 7.21
CA LEU A 155 -15.64 5.97 8.34
C LEU A 155 -14.80 6.36 9.57
N ASP A 156 -15.34 7.22 10.42
CA ASP A 156 -14.72 7.49 11.71
C ASP A 156 -14.95 6.34 12.70
N SER A 157 -14.46 6.51 13.94
CA SER A 157 -14.62 5.52 15.01
C SER A 157 -16.08 5.27 15.42
N SER A 158 -17.00 6.18 15.10
CA SER A 158 -18.46 6.02 15.33
C SER A 158 -19.16 5.31 14.17
N GLY A 159 -18.46 5.06 13.06
CA GLY A 159 -19.03 4.50 11.83
C GLY A 159 -19.68 5.54 10.92
N ALA A 160 -19.56 6.83 11.23
CA ALA A 160 -20.06 7.90 10.37
C ALA A 160 -19.11 8.10 9.18
N ALA A 161 -19.67 8.37 8.00
CA ALA A 161 -18.87 8.64 6.81
C ALA A 161 -18.06 9.92 6.96
N VAL A 162 -16.75 9.84 6.71
CA VAL A 162 -15.87 10.99 6.73
C VAL A 162 -15.98 11.73 5.39
N PRO A 163 -16.29 13.03 5.37
CA PRO A 163 -16.23 13.81 4.14
C PRO A 163 -14.76 14.03 3.76
N TYR A 164 -14.39 13.62 2.55
CA TYR A 164 -13.09 13.90 1.96
C TYR A 164 -13.26 14.22 0.48
N ASP A 165 -12.35 15.03 -0.06
CA ASP A 165 -12.32 15.32 -1.48
C ASP A 165 -11.89 14.07 -2.26
N ARG A 166 -12.79 13.56 -3.10
CA ARG A 166 -12.63 12.39 -3.98
C ARG A 166 -12.18 12.77 -5.40
N THR A 167 -12.17 14.06 -5.71
CA THR A 167 -11.90 14.56 -7.08
C THR A 167 -10.42 14.83 -7.32
N LYS A 168 -9.61 14.80 -6.27
CA LYS A 168 -8.17 14.96 -6.40
C LYS A 168 -7.56 13.67 -6.97
N VAL A 169 -7.25 13.69 -8.25
CA VAL A 169 -6.42 12.68 -8.92
C VAL A 169 -4.97 13.16 -8.83
N ARG A 170 -4.05 12.32 -8.30
CA ARG A 170 -2.62 12.65 -8.30
C ARG A 170 -1.89 11.74 -9.30
N ALA A 171 -1.34 12.34 -10.35
CA ALA A 171 -0.29 11.69 -11.14
C ALA A 171 1.03 11.81 -10.34
N VAL A 172 1.47 10.73 -9.69
CA VAL A 172 2.69 10.75 -8.86
C VAL A 172 4.00 10.59 -9.64
N GLY A 173 4.81 11.64 -9.64
CA GLY A 173 6.26 11.56 -9.80
C GLY A 173 6.97 11.25 -8.47
N SER A 174 7.58 10.07 -8.37
CA SER A 174 8.79 9.71 -7.61
C SER A 174 9.04 10.16 -6.15
N GLU A 175 8.05 10.39 -5.28
CA GLU A 175 8.30 10.56 -3.83
C GLU A 175 7.51 9.54 -2.99
N CYS A 176 8.02 8.31 -2.92
CA CYS A 176 7.51 7.27 -2.02
C CYS A 176 8.24 7.35 -0.68
N ASN A 177 7.63 7.94 0.33
CA ASN A 177 7.80 7.58 1.73
C ASN A 177 6.43 7.77 2.38
N GLY A 178 5.93 6.71 3.01
CA GLY A 178 4.54 6.56 3.41
C GLY A 178 4.07 7.62 4.40
N VAL A 179 3.63 8.76 3.88
CA VAL A 179 2.54 9.59 4.36
C VAL A 179 2.09 10.43 3.16
N LEU A 180 0.87 10.26 2.65
CA LEU A 180 0.29 11.23 1.73
C LEU A 180 -0.24 12.42 2.56
N VAL A 181 0.68 13.23 3.11
CA VAL A 181 0.39 14.56 3.63
C VAL A 181 0.37 15.53 2.45
N ASP A 182 -0.66 16.38 2.40
CA ASP A 182 -0.64 17.59 1.60
C ASP A 182 0.49 18.49 2.12
N LYS A 183 1.61 18.60 1.38
CA LYS A 183 2.75 19.49 1.74
C LYS A 183 2.41 20.97 1.49
N SER A 184 1.18 21.43 1.75
CA SER A 184 0.78 22.82 1.52
C SER A 184 1.15 23.79 2.67
N SER A 185 1.90 23.34 3.68
CA SER A 185 2.42 24.20 4.75
C SER A 185 3.95 24.19 4.79
N ASN A 186 4.56 24.78 3.77
CA ASN A 186 5.94 25.29 3.82
C ASN A 186 5.96 26.69 3.19
N SER A 187 5.27 27.61 3.84
CA SER A 187 5.50 29.04 3.69
C SER A 187 5.38 29.66 5.07
N GLU A 188 6.53 29.79 5.75
CA GLU A 188 6.86 30.81 6.76
C GLU A 188 8.01 30.30 7.65
N ILE A 189 9.23 30.31 7.10
CA ILE A 189 10.40 30.72 7.87
C ILE A 189 11.09 31.79 7.03
N ALA A 190 10.57 33.01 7.17
CA ALA A 190 11.28 34.24 6.86
C ALA A 190 11.09 35.16 8.06
N ALA A 191 12.06 35.11 8.97
CA ALA A 191 12.48 36.20 9.87
C ALA A 191 13.79 35.78 10.55
#